data_AF-A0A6M0RKL0-F1
#
_entry.id   AF-A0A6M0RKL0-F1
#
_cell.length_a   1.000
_cell.length_b   1.000
_cell.length_c   1.000
_cell.angle_alpha   90.00
_cell.angle_beta   90.00
_cell.angle_gamma   90.00
#
_symmetry.space_group_name_H-M   'P 1'
#
loop_
_entity.id
_entity.type
_entity.pdbx_description
1 polymer ?
#
loop_
_entity_poly.entity_id
_entity_poly.type
_entity_poly.pdbx_seq_one_letter_code
_entity_poly.pdbx_strand_id
1 'polypeptide(L)'
;MARSFKQRLGNVFSLKTGIILALVILLVWVSAAFALDKKEVFLPGETSEGHHVFEASCASCHEGFKPVSNETCTRCHGAELADDLHGVKKFRDPRWAEYRERVDVLTCTACHNEHVHMFGRGVNLQPDLCMACHEELTLTQLKSHEGFAPDGCWTAGCHNYHDHSTVSTGFLRQNMGAPEMLPVQEVPDRVVTTSLEAAPEPNLSKEFLGGGS
;
A
#
# COMPACT_ATOMS: atom_id res chain seq x y z
N MET A 1 16.64 -13.82 68.55
CA MET A 1 17.04 -12.64 67.73
C MET A 1 17.16 -12.99 66.23
N ALA A 2 16.21 -13.72 65.62
CA ALA A 2 16.36 -14.17 64.22
C ALA A 2 15.04 -14.27 63.41
N ARG A 3 13.92 -13.76 63.93
CA ARG A 3 12.62 -13.81 63.23
C ARG A 3 12.18 -12.49 62.58
N SER A 4 12.94 -11.40 62.78
CA SER A 4 12.55 -10.06 62.32
C SER A 4 13.08 -9.69 60.92
N PHE A 5 14.09 -10.40 60.40
CA PHE A 5 14.73 -10.02 59.13
C PHE A 5 14.02 -10.58 57.89
N LYS A 6 13.35 -11.75 57.98
CA LYS A 6 12.64 -12.36 56.85
C LYS A 6 11.32 -11.67 56.48
N GLN A 7 10.72 -10.89 57.38
CA GLN A 7 9.47 -10.16 57.08
C GLN A 7 9.70 -8.81 56.36
N ARG A 8 10.95 -8.31 56.30
CA ARG A 8 11.28 -7.07 55.59
C ARG A 8 11.70 -7.26 54.13
N LEU A 9 12.00 -8.50 53.71
CA LEU A 9 12.34 -8.83 52.32
C LEU A 9 11.13 -9.27 51.47
N GLY A 10 9.97 -9.51 52.09
CA GLY A 10 8.81 -10.11 51.43
C GLY A 10 7.87 -9.16 50.68
N ASN A 11 8.22 -7.88 50.52
CA ASN A 11 7.27 -6.89 49.98
C ASN A 11 7.87 -5.92 48.93
N VAL A 12 9.07 -6.20 48.42
CA VAL A 12 9.72 -5.34 47.40
C VAL A 12 9.04 -5.48 46.02
N PHE A 13 8.28 -6.55 45.80
CA PHE A 13 7.45 -6.75 44.61
C PHE A 13 5.97 -6.83 45.00
N SER A 14 5.43 -5.69 45.44
CA SER A 14 3.99 -5.51 45.33
C SER A 14 3.64 -5.49 43.84
N LEU A 15 2.51 -6.09 43.45
CA LEU A 15 2.00 -5.98 42.07
C LEU A 15 2.02 -4.51 41.58
N LYS A 16 1.80 -3.56 42.49
CA LYS A 16 1.87 -2.12 42.22
C LYS A 16 3.28 -1.64 41.83
N THR A 17 4.32 -2.07 42.53
CA THR A 17 5.71 -1.69 42.18
C THR A 17 6.13 -2.31 40.86
N GLY A 18 5.68 -3.55 40.57
CA GLY A 18 5.86 -4.19 39.27
C GLY A 18 5.19 -3.42 38.13
N ILE A 19 3.92 -3.02 38.30
CA ILE A 19 3.18 -2.22 37.30
C ILE A 19 3.86 -0.87 37.07
N ILE A 20 4.24 -0.16 38.14
CA ILE A 20 4.91 1.15 38.03
C ILE A 20 6.23 1.01 37.25
N LEU A 21 7.04 -0.01 37.55
CA LEU A 21 8.31 -0.25 36.85
C LEU A 21 8.07 -0.53 35.36
N ALA A 22 7.06 -1.35 35.03
CA ALA A 22 6.70 -1.65 33.64
C ALA A 22 6.26 -0.41 32.86
N LEU A 23 5.44 0.45 33.48
CA LEU A 23 5.00 1.72 32.86
C LEU A 23 6.18 2.68 32.63
N VAL A 24 7.12 2.77 33.58
CA VAL A 24 8.33 3.59 33.42
C VAL A 24 9.20 3.06 32.28
N ILE A 25 9.40 1.74 32.19
CA ILE A 25 10.15 1.12 31.10
C ILE A 25 9.48 1.40 29.75
N LEU A 26 8.17 1.23 29.66
CA LEU A 26 7.41 1.52 28.45
C LEU A 26 7.55 3.00 28.05
N LEU A 27 7.41 3.93 28.99
CA LEU A 27 7.55 5.36 28.74
C LEU A 27 8.96 5.71 28.23
N VAL A 28 10.01 5.15 28.85
CA VAL A 28 11.39 5.36 28.42
C VAL A 28 11.62 4.79 27.03
N TRP A 29 11.11 3.60 26.75
CA TRP A 29 11.25 2.95 25.45
C TRP A 29 10.53 3.73 24.33
N VAL A 30 9.29 4.16 24.56
CA VAL A 30 8.55 5.02 23.61
C VAL A 30 9.32 6.32 23.38
N SER A 31 9.73 7.01 24.44
CA SER A 31 10.48 8.27 24.34
C SER A 31 11.79 8.10 23.56
N ALA A 32 12.51 7.01 23.80
CA ALA A 32 13.75 6.70 23.09
C ALA A 32 13.51 6.41 21.60
N ALA A 33 12.43 5.69 21.26
CA ALA A 33 12.09 5.42 19.86
C ALA A 33 11.84 6.72 19.07
N PHE A 34 11.11 7.69 19.64
CA PHE A 34 10.94 9.01 19.03
C PHE A 34 12.25 9.80 18.96
N ALA A 35 13.07 9.79 20.01
CA ALA A 35 14.33 10.53 20.06
C ALA A 35 15.39 9.99 19.08
N LEU A 36 15.37 8.69 18.79
CA LEU A 36 16.28 8.01 17.86
C LEU A 36 15.70 7.88 16.45
N ASP A 37 14.57 8.53 16.18
CA ASP A 37 13.83 8.50 14.91
C ASP A 37 13.45 7.08 14.44
N LYS A 38 13.25 6.15 15.38
CA LYS A 38 12.81 4.77 15.14
C LYS A 38 11.28 4.68 15.11
N LYS A 39 10.67 5.48 14.23
CA LYS A 39 9.21 5.59 14.13
C LYS A 39 8.57 4.35 13.51
N GLU A 40 9.33 3.54 12.78
CA GLU A 40 8.87 2.32 12.11
C GLU A 40 8.31 1.30 13.10
N VAL A 41 8.79 1.34 14.35
CA VAL A 41 8.31 0.50 15.46
C VAL A 41 6.84 0.78 15.82
N PHE A 42 6.30 1.92 15.40
CA PHE A 42 4.91 2.33 15.61
C PHE A 42 4.03 2.18 14.36
N LEU A 43 4.52 1.54 13.30
CA LEU A 43 3.70 1.25 12.12
C LEU A 43 2.55 0.30 12.51
N PRO A 44 1.29 0.65 12.18
CA PRO A 44 0.15 -0.25 12.40
C PRO A 44 0.23 -1.54 11.57
N GLY A 45 0.98 -1.49 10.47
CA GLY A 45 1.21 -2.56 9.52
C GLY A 45 2.19 -2.09 8.43
N GLU A 46 2.60 -3.02 7.57
CA GLU A 46 3.49 -2.73 6.44
C GLU A 46 2.79 -1.82 5.43
N THR A 47 3.55 -0.90 4.86
CA THR A 47 3.05 -0.15 3.71
C THR A 47 2.93 -1.05 2.47
N SER A 48 2.14 -0.61 1.49
CA SER A 48 2.01 -1.27 0.20
C SER A 48 3.35 -1.32 -0.52
N GLU A 49 3.53 -2.31 -1.41
CA GLU A 49 4.79 -2.47 -2.15
C GLU A 49 5.16 -1.22 -2.95
N GLY A 50 4.16 -0.48 -3.45
CA GLY A 50 4.37 0.78 -4.16
C GLY A 50 4.90 1.91 -3.27
N HIS A 51 4.71 1.81 -1.94
CA HIS A 51 5.05 2.86 -0.98
C HIS A 51 6.06 2.44 0.10
N HIS A 52 6.55 1.20 0.09
CA HIS A 52 7.55 0.69 1.05
C HIS A 52 8.79 1.60 1.21
N VAL A 53 9.21 2.26 0.13
CA VAL A 53 10.34 3.22 0.15
C VAL A 53 10.10 4.44 1.06
N PHE A 54 8.84 4.74 1.40
CA PHE A 54 8.46 5.88 2.22
C PHE A 54 8.35 5.57 3.72
N GLU A 55 8.54 4.31 4.15
CA GLU A 55 8.51 3.97 5.58
C GLU A 55 9.59 4.69 6.39
N ALA A 56 10.73 4.97 5.78
CA ALA A 56 11.81 5.77 6.35
C ALA A 56 11.49 7.29 6.40
N SER A 57 10.38 7.73 5.79
CA SER A 57 9.98 9.13 5.70
C SER A 57 8.48 9.27 5.95
N CYS A 58 8.03 9.01 7.18
CA CYS A 58 6.62 9.08 7.55
C CYS A 58 5.98 10.45 7.22
N ALA A 59 6.79 11.52 7.25
CA ALA A 59 6.37 12.88 6.91
C ALA A 59 5.98 13.08 5.43
N SER A 60 6.30 12.12 4.56
CA SER A 60 5.81 12.10 3.18
C SER A 60 4.29 12.01 3.12
N CYS A 61 3.69 11.32 4.09
CA CYS A 61 2.24 11.07 4.17
C CYS A 61 1.57 11.76 5.37
N HIS A 62 2.24 11.79 6.52
CA HIS A 62 1.67 12.25 7.79
C HIS A 62 2.16 13.63 8.21
N GLU A 63 1.21 14.47 8.64
CA GLU A 63 1.50 15.69 9.38
C GLU A 63 1.19 15.47 10.87
N GLY A 64 2.11 14.82 11.58
CA GLY A 64 1.88 14.38 12.95
C GLY A 64 0.76 13.34 13.04
N PHE A 65 -0.18 13.52 13.97
CA PHE A 65 -1.34 12.63 14.16
C PHE A 65 -2.59 13.06 13.39
N LYS A 66 -2.46 13.99 12.42
CA LYS A 66 -3.58 14.39 11.57
C LYS A 66 -3.95 13.25 10.60
N PRO A 67 -5.24 13.11 10.23
CA PRO A 67 -5.64 12.24 9.14
C PRO A 67 -4.91 12.61 7.84
N VAL A 68 -4.56 11.61 7.04
CA VAL A 68 -3.99 11.82 5.70
C VAL A 68 -5.07 12.42 4.80
N SER A 69 -4.74 13.51 4.11
CA SER A 69 -5.66 14.20 3.21
C SER A 69 -5.45 13.77 1.76
N ASN A 70 -6.45 14.01 0.89
CA ASN A 70 -6.29 13.79 -0.55
C ASN A 70 -5.16 14.63 -1.14
N GLU A 71 -4.89 15.82 -0.60
CA GLU A 71 -3.82 16.68 -1.08
C GLU A 71 -2.46 15.97 -0.99
N THR A 72 -2.21 15.27 0.12
CA THR A 72 -1.02 14.43 0.31
C THR A 72 -0.83 13.45 -0.84
N CYS A 73 -1.90 12.76 -1.25
CA CYS A 73 -1.87 11.77 -2.34
C CYS A 73 -1.67 12.46 -3.70
N THR A 74 -2.45 13.50 -3.98
CA THR A 74 -2.46 14.20 -5.29
C THR A 74 -1.20 14.99 -5.60
N ARG A 75 -0.38 15.31 -4.57
CA ARG A 75 0.95 15.90 -4.79
C ARG A 75 1.87 15.00 -5.62
N CYS A 76 1.71 13.68 -5.51
CA CYS A 76 2.46 12.70 -6.29
C CYS A 76 1.61 12.09 -7.41
N HIS A 77 0.34 11.76 -7.14
CA HIS A 77 -0.53 11.04 -8.06
C HIS A 77 -1.43 11.91 -8.95
N GLY A 78 -1.24 13.23 -8.94
CA GLY A 78 -2.15 14.16 -9.63
C GLY A 78 -2.23 13.94 -11.14
N ALA A 79 -1.15 13.47 -11.76
CA ALA A 79 -1.11 13.21 -13.20
C ALA A 79 -1.87 11.92 -13.57
N GLU A 80 -1.72 10.89 -12.76
CA GLU A 80 -2.31 9.56 -12.92
C GLU A 80 -3.85 9.61 -12.79
N LEU A 81 -4.38 10.55 -12.02
CA LEU A 81 -5.82 10.75 -11.86
C LEU A 81 -6.54 11.19 -13.14
N ALA A 82 -5.83 11.67 -14.16
CA ALA A 82 -6.44 12.10 -15.41
C ALA A 82 -7.15 10.96 -16.15
N ASP A 83 -6.60 9.75 -16.07
CA ASP A 83 -7.09 8.55 -16.75
C ASP A 83 -7.76 7.55 -15.80
N ASP A 84 -8.01 7.95 -14.55
CA ASP A 84 -8.61 7.08 -13.53
C ASP A 84 -10.08 6.76 -13.83
N LEU A 85 -10.36 5.46 -13.99
CA LEU A 85 -11.71 4.91 -14.20
C LEU A 85 -12.63 5.09 -12.96
N HIS A 86 -12.04 5.37 -11.81
CA HIS A 86 -12.65 5.76 -10.54
C HIS A 86 -12.39 7.24 -10.19
N GLY A 87 -12.29 8.12 -11.18
CA GLY A 87 -12.05 9.53 -10.94
C GLY A 87 -13.20 10.30 -10.27
N VAL A 88 -12.86 11.46 -9.69
CA VAL A 88 -13.76 12.37 -8.94
C VAL A 88 -15.06 12.70 -9.67
N LYS A 89 -15.02 12.85 -10.99
CA LYS A 89 -16.22 13.15 -11.81
C LYS A 89 -17.31 12.09 -11.63
N LYS A 90 -16.92 10.81 -11.58
CA LYS A 90 -17.85 9.69 -11.41
C LYS A 90 -18.48 9.71 -10.02
N PHE A 91 -17.67 9.87 -8.98
CA PHE A 91 -18.15 9.89 -7.61
C PHE A 91 -18.98 11.12 -7.25
N ARG A 92 -18.75 12.26 -7.92
CA ARG A 92 -19.58 13.45 -7.72
C ARG A 92 -20.91 13.42 -8.48
N ASP A 93 -21.10 12.49 -9.41
CA ASP A 93 -22.33 12.36 -10.17
C ASP A 93 -23.53 12.06 -9.23
N PRO A 94 -24.59 12.88 -9.24
CA PRO A 94 -25.72 12.73 -8.33
C PRO A 94 -26.48 11.42 -8.51
N ARG A 95 -26.36 10.74 -9.66
CA ARG A 95 -26.97 9.43 -9.90
C ARG A 95 -26.46 8.35 -8.94
N TRP A 96 -25.25 8.53 -8.39
CA TRP A 96 -24.62 7.59 -7.47
C TRP A 96 -24.65 8.08 -6.02
N ALA A 97 -25.47 9.09 -5.70
CA ALA A 97 -25.49 9.71 -4.38
C ALA A 97 -25.73 8.70 -3.24
N GLU A 98 -26.61 7.72 -3.44
CA GLU A 98 -26.89 6.65 -2.45
C GLU A 98 -25.64 5.80 -2.14
N TYR A 99 -24.81 5.51 -3.14
CA TYR A 99 -23.57 4.74 -2.94
C TYR A 99 -22.56 5.51 -2.08
N ARG A 100 -22.61 6.84 -2.08
CA ARG A 100 -21.75 7.67 -1.20
C ARG A 100 -22.11 7.58 0.27
N GLU A 101 -23.29 7.06 0.60
CA GLU A 101 -23.67 6.80 2.00
C GLU A 101 -23.02 5.51 2.52
N ARG A 102 -22.62 4.59 1.61
CA ARG A 102 -21.96 3.32 1.95
C ARG A 102 -20.45 3.47 2.14
N VAL A 103 -19.82 4.29 1.30
CA VAL A 103 -18.36 4.49 1.29
C VAL A 103 -18.07 5.97 1.04
N ASP A 104 -17.12 6.54 1.80
CA ASP A 104 -16.65 7.91 1.58
C ASP A 104 -15.72 8.01 0.35
N VAL A 105 -16.27 7.75 -0.83
CA VAL A 105 -15.56 7.73 -2.12
C VAL A 105 -14.91 9.05 -2.52
N LEU A 106 -15.08 10.11 -1.72
CA LEU A 106 -14.44 11.39 -1.92
C LEU A 106 -13.08 11.49 -1.23
N THR A 107 -12.70 10.51 -0.40
CA THR A 107 -11.38 10.42 0.21
C THR A 107 -10.58 9.27 -0.38
N CYS A 108 -9.31 9.51 -0.72
CA CYS A 108 -8.43 8.48 -1.28
C CYS A 108 -8.32 7.28 -0.33
N THR A 109 -8.29 7.56 0.99
CA THR A 109 -8.11 6.57 2.06
C THR A 109 -9.35 5.72 2.36
N ALA A 110 -10.53 6.09 1.84
CA ALA A 110 -11.71 5.22 1.93
C ALA A 110 -11.52 3.91 1.14
N CYS A 111 -10.71 3.97 0.08
CA CYS A 111 -10.33 2.83 -0.72
C CYS A 111 -8.89 2.41 -0.45
N HIS A 112 -7.93 3.32 -0.67
CA HIS A 112 -6.49 3.10 -0.53
C HIS A 112 -6.04 3.30 0.91
N ASN A 113 -6.08 2.23 1.69
CA ASN A 113 -5.78 2.31 3.11
C ASN A 113 -4.40 1.74 3.40
N GLU A 114 -3.43 2.63 3.57
CA GLU A 114 -2.07 2.24 3.87
C GLU A 114 -1.97 1.54 5.24
N HIS A 115 -1.00 0.64 5.42
CA HIS A 115 -0.84 -0.19 6.62
C HIS A 115 -1.92 -1.27 6.84
N VAL A 116 -2.94 -1.35 5.98
CA VAL A 116 -3.86 -2.48 5.97
C VAL A 116 -3.30 -3.53 5.02
N HIS A 117 -2.64 -4.54 5.57
CA HIS A 117 -2.02 -5.57 4.73
C HIS A 117 -3.05 -6.24 3.82
N MET A 118 -2.86 -6.06 2.52
CA MET A 118 -3.52 -6.80 1.48
C MET A 118 -2.43 -7.38 0.58
N PHE A 119 -2.65 -8.59 0.05
CA PHE A 119 -1.73 -9.35 -0.80
C PHE A 119 -0.69 -8.50 -1.57
N GLY A 120 0.60 -8.86 -1.52
CA GLY A 120 1.74 -8.10 -2.06
C GLY A 120 1.53 -7.46 -3.44
N ARG A 121 0.92 -6.27 -3.44
CA ARG A 121 0.53 -5.48 -4.60
C ARG A 121 0.92 -4.02 -4.35
N GLY A 122 0.90 -3.23 -5.42
CA GLY A 122 1.30 -1.82 -5.39
C GLY A 122 0.42 -0.90 -4.53
N VAL A 123 -0.73 -1.37 -4.03
CA VAL A 123 -1.59 -0.64 -3.08
C VAL A 123 -2.26 -1.59 -2.09
N ASN A 124 -2.69 -1.04 -0.96
CA ASN A 124 -3.51 -1.72 0.03
C ASN A 124 -4.99 -1.30 -0.10
N LEU A 125 -5.90 -2.27 -0.18
CA LEU A 125 -7.36 -2.07 -0.28
C LEU A 125 -8.07 -3.04 0.68
N GLN A 126 -9.36 -2.83 0.91
CA GLN A 126 -10.16 -3.83 1.64
C GLN A 126 -10.61 -4.97 0.70
N PRO A 127 -10.58 -6.25 1.13
CA PRO A 127 -10.93 -7.42 0.30
C PRO A 127 -12.26 -7.34 -0.43
N ASP A 128 -13.30 -6.80 0.21
CA ASP A 128 -14.67 -6.73 -0.29
C ASP A 128 -15.05 -5.33 -0.82
N LEU A 129 -14.10 -4.39 -0.89
CA LEU A 129 -14.34 -2.98 -1.25
C LEU A 129 -15.12 -2.84 -2.57
N CYS A 130 -14.79 -3.65 -3.57
CA CYS A 130 -15.42 -3.61 -4.88
C CYS A 130 -16.93 -3.89 -4.79
N MET A 131 -17.31 -4.82 -3.91
CA MET A 131 -18.69 -5.26 -3.74
C MET A 131 -19.57 -4.20 -3.10
N ALA A 132 -19.00 -3.25 -2.33
CA ALA A 132 -19.76 -2.12 -1.77
C ALA A 132 -20.53 -1.31 -2.83
N CYS A 133 -20.06 -1.34 -4.09
CA CYS A 133 -20.73 -0.71 -5.23
C CYS A 133 -21.11 -1.69 -6.36
N HIS A 134 -20.39 -2.79 -6.54
CA HIS A 134 -20.55 -3.71 -7.66
C HIS A 134 -21.27 -5.01 -7.32
N GLU A 135 -21.81 -5.17 -6.11
CA GLU A 135 -22.46 -6.41 -5.70
C GLU A 135 -23.62 -6.80 -6.61
N GLU A 136 -24.61 -5.93 -6.82
CA GLU A 136 -25.77 -6.25 -7.65
C GLU A 136 -25.35 -6.61 -9.08
N LEU A 137 -24.46 -5.83 -9.68
CA LEU A 137 -23.94 -6.08 -11.03
C LEU A 137 -23.26 -7.45 -11.11
N THR A 138 -22.40 -7.76 -10.14
CA THR A 138 -21.60 -8.99 -10.11
C THR A 138 -22.47 -10.21 -9.87
N LEU A 139 -23.39 -10.15 -8.90
CA LEU A 139 -24.20 -11.28 -8.49
C LEU A 139 -25.38 -11.57 -9.42
N THR A 140 -25.89 -10.56 -10.14
CA THR A 140 -27.14 -10.72 -10.91
C THR A 140 -27.00 -10.56 -12.42
N GLN A 141 -25.95 -9.86 -12.90
CA GLN A 141 -25.87 -9.46 -14.31
C GLN A 141 -24.66 -10.05 -15.05
N LEU A 142 -23.57 -10.36 -14.34
CA LEU A 142 -22.32 -10.80 -14.95
C LEU A 142 -22.14 -12.32 -14.86
N LYS A 143 -22.58 -13.05 -15.88
CA LYS A 143 -22.32 -14.50 -16.01
C LYS A 143 -20.82 -14.85 -15.95
N SER A 144 -19.94 -13.95 -16.39
CA SER A 144 -18.49 -14.15 -16.32
C SER A 144 -17.93 -14.18 -14.89
N HIS A 145 -18.71 -13.73 -13.91
CA HIS A 145 -18.33 -13.71 -12.49
C HIS A 145 -19.02 -14.83 -11.69
N GLU A 146 -19.78 -15.72 -12.35
CA GLU A 146 -20.43 -16.85 -11.69
C GLU A 146 -19.39 -17.79 -11.07
N GLY A 147 -19.56 -18.10 -9.77
CA GLY A 147 -18.66 -18.98 -9.02
C GLY A 147 -17.41 -18.30 -8.43
N PHE A 148 -17.20 -16.99 -8.66
CA PHE A 148 -16.14 -16.25 -7.99
C PHE A 148 -16.56 -15.78 -6.60
N ALA A 149 -15.60 -15.77 -5.66
CA ALA A 149 -15.79 -15.20 -4.35
C ALA A 149 -15.85 -13.66 -4.39
N PRO A 150 -16.49 -12.98 -3.42
CA PRO A 150 -16.54 -11.51 -3.34
C PRO A 150 -15.17 -10.82 -3.33
N ASP A 151 -14.13 -11.44 -2.78
CA ASP A 151 -12.73 -10.96 -2.79
C ASP A 151 -11.95 -11.39 -4.06
N GLY A 152 -12.61 -12.16 -4.93
CA GLY A 152 -12.09 -12.66 -6.21
C GLY A 152 -11.69 -11.57 -7.18
N CYS A 153 -12.21 -10.35 -7.01
CA CYS A 153 -11.81 -9.19 -7.83
C CYS A 153 -10.29 -9.01 -7.82
N TRP A 154 -9.63 -9.21 -6.67
CA TRP A 154 -8.19 -9.05 -6.52
C TRP A 154 -7.42 -10.36 -6.67
N THR A 155 -7.99 -11.46 -6.19
CA THR A 155 -7.26 -12.74 -6.10
C THR A 155 -7.32 -13.56 -7.39
N ALA A 156 -8.32 -13.32 -8.26
CA ALA A 156 -8.46 -14.04 -9.53
C ALA A 156 -7.51 -13.55 -10.63
N GLY A 157 -6.80 -12.43 -10.43
CA GLY A 157 -5.80 -11.92 -11.38
C GLY A 157 -6.36 -11.17 -12.61
N CYS A 158 -7.67 -10.99 -12.71
CA CYS A 158 -8.31 -10.32 -13.86
C CYS A 158 -8.34 -8.79 -13.76
N HIS A 159 -8.48 -8.24 -12.55
CA HIS A 159 -8.63 -6.81 -12.31
C HIS A 159 -7.41 -6.21 -11.59
N ASN A 160 -6.37 -5.84 -12.36
CA ASN A 160 -5.13 -5.26 -11.83
C ASN A 160 -5.12 -3.73 -11.96
N TYR A 161 -5.85 -3.05 -11.07
CA TYR A 161 -6.06 -1.60 -11.15
C TYR A 161 -4.81 -0.73 -10.86
N HIS A 162 -3.67 -1.32 -10.46
CA HIS A 162 -2.47 -0.56 -10.05
C HIS A 162 -1.18 -0.90 -10.80
N ASP A 163 -1.22 -1.83 -11.75
CA ASP A 163 -0.13 -2.00 -12.73
C ASP A 163 -0.52 -1.44 -14.12
N HIS A 164 -1.68 -0.79 -14.21
CA HIS A 164 -2.34 -0.35 -15.45
C HIS A 164 -2.54 -1.46 -16.50
N SER A 165 -2.34 -2.73 -16.14
CA SER A 165 -2.63 -3.89 -16.95
C SER A 165 -3.99 -4.45 -16.54
N THR A 166 -5.07 -3.73 -16.87
CA THR A 166 -6.34 -4.45 -16.98
C THR A 166 -6.12 -5.60 -17.96
N VAL A 167 -6.54 -6.81 -17.61
CA VAL A 167 -6.56 -7.89 -18.59
C VAL A 167 -7.42 -7.38 -19.74
N SER A 168 -6.79 -7.06 -20.86
CA SER A 168 -7.46 -6.42 -21.97
C SER A 168 -8.52 -7.38 -22.49
N THR A 169 -9.79 -7.05 -22.25
CA THR A 169 -10.92 -7.87 -22.72
C THR A 169 -10.90 -7.98 -24.25
N GLY A 170 -10.39 -6.95 -24.94
CA GLY A 170 -10.07 -6.99 -26.36
C GLY A 170 -9.00 -8.02 -26.71
N PHE A 171 -7.88 -8.04 -25.97
CA PHE A 171 -6.83 -9.05 -26.13
C PHE A 171 -7.36 -10.46 -25.88
N LEU A 172 -8.09 -10.69 -24.79
CA LEU A 172 -8.68 -12.00 -24.49
C LEU A 172 -9.61 -12.47 -25.61
N ARG A 173 -10.49 -11.60 -26.12
CA ARG A 173 -11.42 -11.97 -27.20
C ARG A 173 -10.68 -12.32 -28.50
N GLN A 174 -9.58 -11.64 -28.79
CA GLN A 174 -8.75 -11.94 -29.97
C GLN A 174 -7.94 -13.23 -29.81
N ASN A 175 -7.62 -13.61 -28.58
CA ASN A 175 -6.77 -14.77 -28.28
C ASN A 175 -7.56 -15.93 -27.65
N MET A 176 -8.89 -15.91 -27.72
CA MET A 176 -9.73 -17.02 -27.27
C MET A 176 -9.40 -18.29 -28.06
N GLY A 177 -8.92 -19.33 -27.38
CA GLY A 177 -8.49 -20.59 -28.00
C GLY A 177 -7.01 -20.63 -28.42
N ALA A 178 -6.23 -19.59 -28.09
CA ALA A 178 -4.78 -19.66 -28.19
C ALA A 178 -4.22 -20.71 -27.21
N PRO A 179 -3.05 -21.31 -27.51
CA PRO A 179 -2.37 -22.20 -26.57
C PRO A 179 -2.05 -21.47 -25.25
N GLU A 180 -2.14 -22.18 -24.13
CA GLU A 180 -1.94 -21.64 -22.77
C GLU A 180 -0.61 -20.88 -22.62
N MET A 181 0.41 -21.30 -23.35
CA MET A 181 1.70 -20.62 -23.46
C MET A 181 1.98 -20.34 -24.93
N LEU A 182 2.27 -19.07 -25.23
CA LEU A 182 2.80 -18.72 -26.54
C LEU A 182 4.19 -19.34 -26.72
N PRO A 183 4.60 -19.65 -27.96
CA PRO A 183 5.98 -20.05 -28.24
C PRO A 183 6.96 -19.03 -27.67
N VAL A 184 8.09 -19.53 -27.14
CA VAL A 184 9.19 -18.70 -26.66
C VAL A 184 9.54 -17.70 -27.77
N GLN A 185 9.46 -16.42 -27.44
CA GLN A 185 9.80 -15.37 -28.40
C GLN A 185 11.30 -15.43 -28.64
N GLU A 186 11.70 -15.79 -29.85
CA GLU A 186 13.09 -15.69 -30.29
C GLU A 186 13.33 -14.24 -30.72
N VAL A 187 14.16 -13.52 -29.97
CA VAL A 187 14.71 -12.25 -30.42
C VAL A 187 15.90 -12.52 -31.34
N PRO A 188 16.10 -11.74 -32.41
CA PRO A 188 17.31 -11.85 -33.21
C PRO A 188 18.53 -11.61 -32.31
N ASP A 189 19.60 -12.38 -32.51
CA ASP A 189 20.89 -12.11 -31.88
C ASP A 189 21.34 -10.69 -32.24
N ARG A 190 21.28 -9.79 -31.26
CA ARG A 190 21.80 -8.43 -31.40
C ARG A 190 23.24 -8.43 -30.92
N VAL A 191 24.17 -8.38 -31.87
CA VAL A 191 25.57 -8.10 -31.54
C VAL A 191 25.69 -6.63 -31.20
N VAL A 192 25.85 -6.32 -29.91
CA VAL A 192 26.18 -4.96 -29.45
C VAL A 192 27.70 -4.81 -29.50
N THR A 193 28.22 -4.17 -30.52
CA THR A 193 29.61 -3.71 -30.53
C THR A 193 29.73 -2.47 -29.66
N THR A 194 30.32 -2.60 -28.49
CA THR A 194 30.66 -1.46 -27.65
C THR A 194 31.97 -0.83 -28.14
N SER A 195 32.02 0.50 -28.22
CA SER A 195 33.27 1.22 -28.49
C SER A 195 34.15 1.39 -27.25
N LEU A 196 33.61 1.05 -26.08
CA LEU A 196 34.26 1.16 -24.79
C LEU A 196 34.32 -0.23 -24.15
N GLU A 197 35.51 -0.63 -23.73
CA GLU A 197 35.75 -1.88 -22.99
C GLU A 197 35.35 -1.78 -21.52
N ALA A 198 35.25 -0.55 -20.99
CA ALA A 198 34.84 -0.26 -19.63
C ALA A 198 33.79 0.87 -19.63
N ALA A 199 32.86 0.79 -18.68
CA ALA A 199 31.94 1.90 -18.42
C ALA A 199 32.76 3.16 -18.05
N PRO A 200 32.45 4.34 -18.62
CA PRO A 200 33.11 5.58 -18.22
C PRO A 200 32.84 5.86 -16.74
N GLU A 201 33.81 6.44 -16.03
CA GLU A 201 33.61 6.81 -14.63
C GLU A 201 32.42 7.78 -14.49
N PRO A 202 31.48 7.51 -13.56
CA PRO A 202 30.35 8.40 -13.32
C PRO A 202 30.84 9.77 -12.92
N ASN A 203 30.51 10.79 -13.71
CA ASN A 203 30.76 12.17 -13.33
C ASN A 203 29.55 12.73 -12.57
N LEU A 204 29.50 12.39 -11.27
CA LEU A 204 28.42 12.81 -10.36
C LEU A 204 28.28 14.34 -10.25
N SER A 205 29.29 15.13 -10.65
CA SER A 205 29.18 16.60 -10.67
C SER A 205 28.31 17.15 -11.81
N LYS A 206 28.02 16.34 -12.85
CA LYS A 206 27.15 16.74 -13.98
C LYS A 206 25.71 16.27 -13.84
N GLU A 207 25.46 15.15 -13.15
CA GLU A 207 24.09 14.61 -12.98
C GLU A 207 23.19 15.50 -12.13
N PHE A 208 23.73 16.16 -11.10
CA PHE A 208 22.95 17.06 -10.25
C PHE A 208 22.60 18.42 -10.89
N LEU A 209 23.18 18.74 -12.05
CA LEU A 209 22.94 20.01 -12.75
C LEU A 209 21.99 19.86 -13.96
N GLY A 210 21.21 18.78 -14.01
CA GLY A 210 20.09 18.65 -14.95
C GLY A 210 20.50 18.28 -16.38
N GLY A 211 21.59 17.52 -16.56
CA GLY A 211 21.84 16.73 -17.77
C GLY A 211 21.53 17.43 -19.10
N GLY A 212 21.95 18.68 -19.27
CA GLY A 212 21.80 19.41 -20.51
C GLY A 212 22.96 19.12 -21.45
N SER A 213 22.69 18.43 -22.55
CA SER A 213 23.40 18.67 -23.82
C SER A 213 22.68 19.76 -24.58
#